data_AF-A0A516P209-F1
#
_entry.id   AF-A0A516P209-F1
#
_cell.length_a   1.000
_cell.length_b   1.000
_cell.length_c   1.000
_cell.angle_alpha   90.00
_cell.angle_beta   90.00
_cell.angle_gamma   90.00
#
_symmetry.space_group_name_H-M   'P 1'
#
loop_
_entity.id
_entity.type
_entity.pdbx_description
1 polymer ?
#
loop_
_entity_poly.entity_id
_entity_poly.type
_entity_poly.pdbx_seq_one_letter_code
_entity_poly.pdbx_strand_id
1 'polypeptide(L)'
;MKFTNENILLASLMGSKVVEQIPRFEAVQNEISKHVLPPLRFLPILNQPVKVGYPNYRVENNGDELWRNDDSISEGNQFFPFSFRSSKDENWWLLPWEPMINISGGNTIVKRNIAKAGKNLIGSIKERWSTNDYEITITGAFYGDKMLGKSSQTYPRYEMEKLRDYLLTAEAIEVLCEPLQILNINKIVIESVSFPFTKGENVQAFEIKALSDFPYNLIYKRKRGTLTVGDADGNFER
;
A
#
# COMPACT_ATOMS: atom_id res chain seq x y z
N MET A 1 -15.23 -18.62 21.41
CA MET A 1 -15.72 -19.08 22.73
C MET A 1 -17.20 -18.74 22.85
N LYS A 2 -18.06 -19.71 23.15
CA LYS A 2 -19.53 -19.56 23.20
C LYS A 2 -19.95 -19.53 24.68
N PHE A 3 -20.70 -18.52 25.10
CA PHE A 3 -21.06 -18.32 26.51
C PHE A 3 -22.44 -18.93 26.83
N THR A 4 -22.52 -19.66 27.94
CA THR A 4 -23.76 -20.29 28.47
C THR A 4 -24.51 -19.32 29.39
N ASN A 5 -25.83 -19.48 29.52
CA ASN A 5 -26.71 -18.59 30.30
C ASN A 5 -26.30 -18.43 31.78
N GLU A 6 -25.64 -19.45 32.35
CA GLU A 6 -25.15 -19.43 33.73
C GLU A 6 -24.02 -18.38 33.93
N ASN A 7 -23.19 -18.15 32.91
CA ASN A 7 -22.12 -17.15 32.96
C ASN A 7 -22.66 -15.71 32.95
N ILE A 8 -23.82 -15.50 32.35
CA ILE A 8 -24.50 -14.20 32.26
C ILE A 8 -25.15 -13.85 33.61
N LEU A 9 -25.74 -14.84 34.27
CA LEU A 9 -26.31 -14.71 35.61
C LEU A 9 -25.23 -14.46 36.68
N LEU A 10 -24.09 -15.14 36.59
CA LEU A 10 -22.97 -14.97 37.52
C LEU A 10 -22.34 -13.57 37.41
N ALA A 11 -22.23 -13.04 36.19
CA ALA A 11 -21.77 -11.67 35.93
C ALA A 11 -22.74 -10.59 36.43
N SER A 12 -24.04 -10.87 36.45
CA SER A 12 -25.05 -9.97 37.00
C SER A 12 -25.07 -9.93 38.54
N LEU A 13 -24.63 -10.99 39.21
CA LEU A 13 -24.64 -11.11 40.66
C LEU A 13 -23.39 -10.49 41.32
N MET A 14 -22.27 -10.44 40.60
CA MET A 14 -21.02 -9.82 41.05
C MET A 14 -21.07 -8.30 40.82
N GLY A 15 -21.72 -7.58 41.73
CA GLY A 15 -22.02 -6.15 41.58
C GLY A 15 -20.82 -5.23 41.26
N SER A 16 -21.10 -4.28 40.36
CA SER A 16 -20.61 -2.90 40.15
C SER A 16 -19.13 -2.49 40.30
N LYS A 17 -18.23 -3.22 40.97
CA LYS A 17 -16.84 -2.76 41.19
C LYS A 17 -15.76 -3.41 40.32
N VAL A 18 -16.12 -4.41 39.50
CA VAL A 18 -15.22 -4.99 38.46
C VAL A 18 -15.78 -4.72 37.05
N VAL A 19 -16.86 -3.94 36.94
CA VAL A 19 -17.68 -3.79 35.73
C VAL A 19 -17.09 -2.78 34.72
N GLU A 20 -16.16 -1.92 35.14
CA GLU A 20 -15.60 -0.86 34.29
C GLU A 20 -14.50 -1.32 33.31
N GLN A 21 -13.99 -2.57 33.44
CA GLN A 21 -12.80 -3.00 32.67
C GLN A 21 -13.10 -3.85 31.43
N ILE A 22 -14.36 -4.08 31.06
CA ILE A 22 -14.69 -4.93 29.90
C ILE A 22 -15.36 -4.11 28.79
N PRO A 23 -14.63 -3.72 27.72
CA PRO A 23 -15.15 -2.89 26.61
C PRO A 23 -16.27 -3.57 25.79
N ARG A 24 -16.50 -4.87 25.99
CA ARG A 24 -17.59 -5.61 25.33
C ARG A 24 -18.97 -5.37 25.94
N PHE A 25 -19.06 -4.78 27.13
CA PHE A 25 -20.36 -4.56 27.79
C PHE A 25 -21.10 -3.32 27.22
N GLU A 26 -20.39 -2.28 26.80
CA GLU A 26 -20.98 -1.10 26.13
C GLU A 26 -21.67 -1.47 24.80
N ALA A 27 -21.06 -2.38 24.03
CA ALA A 27 -21.65 -2.87 22.79
C ALA A 27 -22.94 -3.68 23.05
N VAL A 28 -22.96 -4.49 24.11
CA VAL A 28 -24.14 -5.26 24.52
C VAL A 28 -25.24 -4.34 25.06
N GLN A 29 -24.87 -3.30 25.82
CA GLN A 29 -25.80 -2.30 26.33
C GLN A 29 -26.41 -1.44 25.22
N ASN A 30 -25.63 -1.13 24.18
CA ASN A 30 -26.10 -0.41 22.98
C ASN A 30 -27.00 -1.24 22.06
N GLU A 31 -26.85 -2.57 22.03
CA GLU A 31 -27.74 -3.46 21.26
C GLU A 31 -29.10 -3.65 21.97
N ILE A 32 -29.07 -3.84 23.30
CA ILE A 32 -30.27 -3.99 24.14
C ILE A 32 -31.09 -2.69 24.15
N SER A 33 -30.46 -1.52 24.15
CA SER A 33 -31.14 -0.22 24.19
C SER A 33 -31.83 0.17 22.87
N LYS A 34 -31.37 -0.34 21.73
CA LYS A 34 -32.00 -0.11 20.41
C LYS A 34 -33.34 -0.84 20.24
N HIS A 35 -33.60 -1.89 21.03
CA HIS A 35 -34.76 -2.79 20.87
C HIS A 35 -35.82 -2.67 21.98
N VAL A 36 -35.80 -1.64 22.83
CA VAL A 36 -36.78 -1.48 23.92
C VAL A 36 -38.02 -0.72 23.48
N LEU A 37 -39.19 -1.23 23.90
CA LEU A 37 -40.51 -0.63 23.73
C LEU A 37 -40.60 0.79 24.35
N PRO A 38 -41.47 1.67 23.83
CA PRO A 38 -41.63 3.03 24.34
C PRO A 38 -42.11 3.03 25.81
N PRO A 39 -41.73 4.05 26.61
CA PRO A 39 -42.01 4.08 28.03
C PRO A 39 -43.51 4.26 28.34
N LEU A 40 -44.03 3.45 29.27
CA LEU A 40 -45.36 3.62 29.86
C LEU A 40 -45.31 4.70 30.96
N ARG A 41 -46.25 5.67 30.91
CA ARG A 41 -46.21 6.94 31.66
C ARG A 41 -46.47 6.88 33.19
N PHE A 42 -46.66 5.72 33.80
CA PHE A 42 -47.17 5.62 35.18
C PHE A 42 -46.18 5.09 36.23
N LEU A 43 -44.91 4.83 35.88
CA LEU A 43 -43.86 4.52 36.85
C LEU A 43 -43.07 5.78 37.24
N PRO A 44 -42.81 6.05 38.54
CA PRO A 44 -42.11 7.25 39.00
C PRO A 44 -40.59 7.05 38.90
N ILE A 45 -40.10 6.65 37.73
CA ILE A 45 -38.66 6.65 37.45
C ILE A 45 -38.35 8.05 36.94
N LEU A 46 -37.60 8.82 37.75
CA LEU A 46 -37.09 10.13 37.37
C LEU A 46 -36.38 10.01 36.01
N ASN A 47 -36.97 10.61 34.97
CA ASN A 47 -36.33 10.82 33.68
C ASN A 47 -35.09 11.68 33.89
N GLN A 48 -33.95 11.05 34.15
CA GLN A 48 -32.68 11.68 33.86
C GLN A 48 -32.52 11.59 32.34
N PRO A 49 -32.45 12.73 31.61
CA PRO A 49 -32.16 12.69 30.19
C PRO A 49 -30.78 12.05 30.03
N VAL A 50 -30.76 10.81 29.55
CA VAL A 50 -29.53 10.12 29.20
C VAL A 50 -28.89 10.97 28.10
N LYS A 51 -27.77 11.62 28.42
CA LYS A 51 -26.94 12.29 27.43
C LYS A 51 -26.40 11.20 26.51
N VAL A 52 -27.05 11.00 25.38
CA VAL A 52 -26.48 10.25 24.27
C VAL A 52 -25.24 11.04 23.86
N GLY A 53 -24.06 10.53 24.22
CA GLY A 53 -22.80 11.10 23.77
C GLY A 53 -22.68 10.88 22.28
N TYR A 54 -23.12 11.85 21.48
CA TYR A 54 -22.62 11.96 20.12
C TYR A 54 -21.12 12.22 20.25
N PRO A 55 -20.23 11.48 19.56
CA PRO A 55 -18.83 11.85 19.53
C PRO A 55 -18.76 13.33 19.12
N ASN A 56 -18.07 14.14 19.91
CA ASN A 56 -17.84 15.55 19.58
C ASN A 56 -16.93 15.60 18.34
N TYR A 57 -17.50 15.48 17.15
CA TYR A 57 -16.93 16.16 16.02
C TYR A 57 -17.21 17.64 16.28
N ARG A 58 -16.17 18.40 16.65
CA ARG A 58 -16.25 19.85 16.56
C ARG A 58 -16.41 20.14 15.07
N VAL A 59 -17.65 20.33 14.60
CA VAL A 59 -17.85 21.15 13.39
C VAL A 59 -17.54 22.54 13.87
N GLU A 60 -16.33 23.01 13.62
CA GLU A 60 -16.13 24.44 13.58
C GLU A 60 -17.07 24.93 12.46
N ASN A 61 -18.05 25.76 12.83
CA ASN A 61 -18.97 26.40 11.89
C ASN A 61 -18.21 27.47 11.08
N ASN A 62 -17.10 27.09 10.44
CA ASN A 62 -16.49 27.85 9.38
C ASN A 62 -17.18 27.36 8.10
N GLY A 63 -17.97 28.22 7.46
CA GLY A 63 -18.63 27.88 6.19
C GLY A 63 -17.66 27.42 5.08
N ASP A 64 -16.36 27.66 5.28
CA ASP A 64 -15.25 27.22 4.43
C ASP A 64 -14.80 25.77 4.65
N GLU A 65 -15.21 25.11 5.75
CA GLU A 65 -14.81 23.73 6.09
C GLU A 65 -15.80 22.67 5.63
N LEU A 66 -17.01 23.05 5.23
CA LEU A 66 -18.09 22.12 4.88
C LEU A 66 -17.81 21.30 3.59
N TRP A 67 -16.75 21.63 2.85
CA TRP A 67 -16.39 21.01 1.58
C TRP A 67 -14.89 20.80 1.41
N ARG A 68 -14.14 20.54 2.48
CA ARG A 68 -12.73 20.12 2.39
C ARG A 68 -12.62 18.60 2.27
N ASN A 69 -11.65 18.12 1.49
CA ASN A 69 -11.27 16.71 1.51
C ASN A 69 -10.40 16.41 2.74
N ASP A 70 -10.28 15.13 3.05
CA ASP A 70 -9.35 14.67 4.09
C ASP A 70 -7.92 15.09 3.75
N ASP A 71 -7.19 15.54 4.77
CA ASP A 71 -5.78 15.94 4.64
C ASP A 71 -4.90 14.76 4.23
N SER A 72 -3.72 15.08 3.68
CA SER A 72 -2.68 14.10 3.40
C SER A 72 -2.31 13.31 4.66
N ILE A 73 -2.19 12.00 4.53
CA ILE A 73 -1.89 11.11 5.66
C ILE A 73 -0.37 11.10 5.89
N SER A 74 0.05 11.30 7.15
CA SER A 74 1.48 11.21 7.51
C SER A 74 2.00 9.78 7.39
N GLU A 75 3.31 9.63 7.16
CA GLU A 75 3.97 8.33 6.93
C GLU A 75 3.62 7.28 7.99
N GLY A 76 3.63 7.64 9.27
CA GLY A 76 3.36 6.71 10.37
C GLY A 76 1.91 6.23 10.49
N ASN A 77 0.98 6.87 9.77
CA ASN A 77 -0.42 6.47 9.71
C ASN A 77 -0.77 5.70 8.43
N GLN A 78 0.15 5.62 7.45
CA GLN A 78 0.01 4.77 6.27
C GLN A 78 0.47 3.36 6.61
N PHE A 79 -0.21 2.33 6.09
CA PHE A 79 0.19 0.95 6.37
C PHE A 79 1.43 0.57 5.55
N PHE A 80 1.40 0.89 4.26
CA PHE A 80 2.56 0.83 3.37
C PHE A 80 2.84 2.21 2.77
N PRO A 81 3.64 3.06 3.45
CA PRO A 81 4.05 4.31 2.87
C PRO A 81 4.83 4.08 1.59
N PHE A 82 4.51 4.87 0.58
CA PHE A 82 5.13 4.80 -0.73
C PHE A 82 5.82 6.11 -1.03
N SER A 83 7.16 6.08 -1.11
CA SER A 83 7.97 7.25 -1.40
C SER A 83 8.77 7.08 -2.69
N PHE A 84 8.84 8.16 -3.47
CA PHE A 84 9.68 8.28 -4.66
C PHE A 84 10.87 9.20 -4.40
N ARG A 85 11.98 8.96 -5.09
CA ARG A 85 13.09 9.91 -5.18
C ARG A 85 13.74 9.81 -6.56
N SER A 86 13.92 10.96 -7.20
CA SER A 86 14.77 11.07 -8.39
C SER A 86 16.23 11.23 -7.96
N SER A 87 17.20 10.80 -8.77
CA SER A 87 18.63 10.97 -8.42
C SER A 87 19.05 12.44 -8.30
N LYS A 88 18.25 13.36 -8.83
CA LYS A 88 18.46 14.83 -8.74
C LYS A 88 17.86 15.44 -7.47
N ASP A 89 16.90 14.77 -6.86
CA ASP A 89 16.19 15.25 -5.69
C ASP A 89 16.89 14.79 -4.42
N GLU A 90 17.13 15.73 -3.50
CA GLU A 90 17.72 15.41 -2.20
C GLU A 90 16.70 14.74 -1.26
N ASN A 91 15.42 15.11 -1.40
CA ASN A 91 14.34 14.69 -0.51
C ASN A 91 13.45 13.61 -1.13
N TRP A 92 12.98 12.69 -0.28
CA TRP A 92 11.96 11.71 -0.63
C TRP A 92 10.59 12.39 -0.74
N TRP A 93 9.87 12.09 -1.82
CA TRP A 93 8.49 12.47 -1.97
C TRP A 93 7.59 11.32 -1.55
N LEU A 94 6.98 11.44 -0.37
CA LEU A 94 5.92 10.56 0.09
C LEU A 94 4.62 10.88 -0.68
N LEU A 95 3.96 9.83 -1.16
CA LEU A 95 2.62 9.97 -1.71
C LEU A 95 1.62 10.40 -0.62
N PRO A 96 0.77 11.42 -0.87
CA PRO A 96 -0.14 11.92 0.17
C PRO A 96 -1.17 10.88 0.64
N TRP A 97 -1.56 9.95 -0.24
CA TRP A 97 -2.44 8.83 0.05
C TRP A 97 -1.78 7.52 -0.37
N GLU A 98 -2.03 6.48 0.41
CA GLU A 98 -1.46 5.14 0.20
C GLU A 98 -1.96 4.54 -1.13
N PRO A 99 -1.07 4.22 -2.08
CA PRO A 99 -1.47 3.59 -3.32
C PRO A 99 -1.64 2.09 -3.16
N MET A 100 -2.44 1.49 -4.04
CA MET A 100 -2.47 0.04 -4.23
C MET A 100 -1.35 -0.37 -5.19
N ILE A 101 -0.52 -1.32 -4.75
CA ILE A 101 0.63 -1.81 -5.49
C ILE A 101 0.39 -3.26 -5.89
N ASN A 102 0.49 -3.54 -7.18
CA ASN A 102 0.54 -4.89 -7.71
C ASN A 102 1.97 -5.19 -8.20
N ILE A 103 2.55 -6.30 -7.74
CA ILE A 103 3.89 -6.73 -8.10
C ILE A 103 3.78 -8.10 -8.74
N SER A 104 4.22 -8.22 -9.98
CA SER A 104 4.19 -9.48 -10.71
C SER A 104 5.58 -9.82 -11.23
N GLY A 105 5.99 -11.07 -11.00
CA GLY A 105 7.29 -11.60 -11.42
C GLY A 105 7.10 -12.81 -12.31
N GLY A 106 7.85 -12.86 -13.41
CA GLY A 106 7.79 -13.93 -14.39
C GLY A 106 9.11 -14.69 -14.51
N ASN A 107 9.03 -15.94 -14.98
CA ASN A 107 10.20 -16.70 -15.39
C ASN A 107 10.03 -17.11 -16.85
N THR A 108 11.09 -16.94 -17.64
CA THR A 108 11.12 -17.49 -19.00
C THR A 108 11.44 -18.98 -18.91
N ILE A 109 10.46 -19.81 -19.28
CA ILE A 109 10.57 -21.28 -19.24
C ILE A 109 10.37 -21.84 -20.66
N VAL A 110 11.40 -22.51 -21.17
CA VAL A 110 11.36 -23.23 -22.45
C VAL A 110 10.78 -24.62 -22.22
N LYS A 111 9.76 -24.98 -23.00
CA LYS A 111 9.12 -26.31 -22.96
C LYS A 111 9.56 -27.11 -24.17
N ARG A 112 10.40 -28.12 -23.96
CA ARG A 112 10.87 -29.02 -25.02
C ARG A 112 10.01 -30.27 -25.08
N ASN A 113 9.40 -30.49 -26.24
CA ASN A 113 8.65 -31.71 -26.54
C ASN A 113 9.61 -32.77 -27.10
N ILE A 114 9.58 -33.98 -26.56
CA ILE A 114 10.41 -35.09 -27.03
C ILE A 114 9.55 -36.10 -27.78
N ALA A 115 9.85 -36.31 -29.07
CA ALA A 115 9.12 -37.26 -29.91
C ALA A 115 9.25 -38.73 -29.44
N LYS A 116 10.34 -39.07 -28.75
CA LYS A 116 10.62 -40.43 -28.23
C LYS A 116 9.98 -40.73 -26.86
N ALA A 117 9.13 -39.85 -26.34
CA ALA A 117 8.53 -40.01 -25.00
C ALA A 117 7.70 -41.31 -24.86
N GLY A 118 7.29 -41.94 -25.97
CA GLY A 118 6.53 -43.19 -25.94
C GLY A 118 5.15 -43.00 -25.30
N LYS A 119 4.42 -44.11 -25.10
CA LYS A 119 3.06 -44.08 -24.53
C LYS A 119 3.01 -43.75 -23.03
N ASN A 120 4.14 -43.87 -22.33
CA ASN A 120 4.20 -43.80 -20.86
C ASN A 120 4.81 -42.51 -20.31
N LEU A 121 5.38 -41.63 -21.14
CA LEU A 121 5.78 -40.28 -20.70
C LEU A 121 4.85 -39.23 -21.31
N ILE A 122 4.01 -38.66 -20.44
CA ILE A 122 3.14 -37.54 -20.76
C ILE A 122 3.84 -36.26 -20.29
N GLY A 123 4.12 -35.34 -21.21
CA GLY A 123 4.57 -33.99 -20.88
C GLY A 123 5.77 -33.48 -21.69
N SER A 124 6.22 -32.28 -21.32
CA SER A 124 7.34 -31.57 -21.91
C SER A 124 8.44 -31.37 -20.85
N ILE A 125 9.72 -31.43 -21.25
CA ILE A 125 10.80 -31.00 -20.36
C ILE A 125 10.76 -29.47 -20.24
N LYS A 126 10.70 -28.97 -19.01
CA LYS A 126 10.70 -27.52 -18.72
C LYS A 126 12.11 -27.11 -18.29
N GLU A 127 12.68 -26.17 -19.01
CA GLU A 127 13.97 -25.58 -18.70
C GLU A 127 13.76 -24.10 -18.35
N ARG A 128 14.27 -23.67 -17.19
CA ARG A 128 14.21 -22.27 -16.77
C ARG A 128 15.39 -21.53 -17.39
N TRP A 129 15.12 -20.57 -18.26
CA TRP A 129 16.15 -19.81 -18.97
C TRP A 129 16.57 -18.56 -18.21
N SER A 130 15.60 -17.78 -17.74
CA SER A 130 15.86 -16.54 -17.00
C SER A 130 14.72 -16.22 -16.03
N THR A 131 15.04 -15.42 -15.02
CA THR A 131 14.04 -14.63 -14.28
C THR A 131 13.80 -13.35 -15.08
N ASN A 132 12.54 -12.97 -15.25
CA ASN A 132 12.18 -11.70 -15.88
C ASN A 132 12.22 -10.58 -14.83
N ASP A 133 12.20 -9.34 -15.29
CA ASP A 133 12.01 -8.18 -14.41
C ASP A 133 10.63 -8.24 -13.74
N TYR A 134 10.50 -7.58 -12.58
CA TYR A 134 9.21 -7.42 -11.93
C TYR A 134 8.43 -6.30 -12.59
N GLU A 135 7.21 -6.61 -13.02
CA GLU A 135 6.23 -5.62 -13.47
C GLU A 135 5.47 -5.11 -12.25
N ILE A 136 5.54 -3.80 -12.03
CA ILE A 136 4.97 -3.11 -10.89
C ILE A 136 3.89 -2.16 -11.41
N THR A 137 2.67 -2.34 -10.94
CA THR A 137 1.56 -1.42 -11.23
C THR A 137 1.15 -0.72 -9.95
N ILE A 138 1.26 0.61 -9.93
CA ILE A 138 0.89 1.47 -8.80
C ILE A 138 -0.38 2.20 -9.19
N THR A 139 -1.43 2.00 -8.41
CA THR A 139 -2.74 2.63 -8.63
C THR A 139 -3.12 3.45 -7.42
N GLY A 140 -3.57 4.68 -7.65
CA GLY A 140 -3.94 5.58 -6.57
C GLY A 140 -4.82 6.71 -7.05
N ALA A 141 -5.17 7.61 -6.15
CA ALA A 141 -5.90 8.82 -6.47
C ALA A 141 -5.35 10.00 -5.67
N PHE A 142 -5.30 11.15 -6.33
CA PHE A 142 -5.08 12.44 -5.69
C PHE A 142 -6.41 13.11 -5.43
N TYR A 143 -6.50 13.79 -4.29
CA TYR A 143 -7.65 14.60 -3.90
C TYR A 143 -7.20 16.06 -3.78
N GLY A 144 -7.95 17.00 -4.35
CA GLY A 144 -7.71 18.42 -4.10
C GLY A 144 -8.21 18.86 -2.73
N ASP A 145 -7.80 20.03 -2.25
CA ASP A 145 -8.19 20.55 -0.93
C ASP A 145 -9.72 20.71 -0.79
N LYS A 146 -10.41 21.14 -1.86
CA LYS A 146 -11.87 21.32 -1.85
C LYS A 146 -12.59 20.23 -2.63
N MET A 147 -13.78 19.83 -2.17
CA MET A 147 -14.65 18.86 -2.85
C MET A 147 -15.40 19.45 -4.05
N LEU A 148 -15.82 20.72 -3.95
CA LEU A 148 -16.62 21.40 -4.98
C LEU A 148 -16.09 22.82 -5.19
N GLY A 149 -16.15 23.32 -6.43
CA GLY A 149 -15.83 24.72 -6.71
C GLY A 149 -15.23 24.97 -8.08
N LYS A 150 -14.36 25.98 -8.17
CA LYS A 150 -13.65 26.28 -9.41
C LYS A 150 -12.50 25.29 -9.59
N SER A 151 -12.29 24.81 -10.82
CA SER A 151 -11.20 23.88 -11.18
C SER A 151 -9.83 24.28 -10.60
N SER A 152 -9.50 25.57 -10.55
CA SER A 152 -8.22 26.05 -10.00
C SER A 152 -8.03 25.80 -8.49
N GLN A 153 -9.09 25.59 -7.72
CA GLN A 153 -9.04 25.36 -6.27
C GLN A 153 -9.39 23.91 -5.91
N THR A 154 -10.11 23.22 -6.78
CA THR A 154 -10.67 21.89 -6.53
C THR A 154 -9.76 20.78 -7.08
N TYR A 155 -9.01 21.04 -8.16
CA TYR A 155 -8.15 20.02 -8.79
C TYR A 155 -6.77 19.89 -8.10
N PRO A 156 -6.26 18.66 -7.85
CA PRO A 156 -4.95 18.42 -7.25
C PRO A 156 -3.80 18.72 -8.22
N ARG A 157 -3.56 20.01 -8.48
CA ARG A 157 -2.58 20.47 -9.47
C ARG A 157 -1.15 20.19 -9.03
N TYR A 158 -0.83 20.44 -7.76
CA TYR A 158 0.54 20.32 -7.26
C TYR A 158 1.04 18.87 -7.35
N GLU A 159 0.23 17.92 -6.92
CA GLU A 159 0.52 16.50 -6.95
C GLU A 159 0.67 15.99 -8.40
N MET A 160 -0.18 16.47 -9.31
CA MET A 160 -0.12 16.13 -10.73
C MET A 160 1.11 16.70 -11.43
N GLU A 161 1.47 17.96 -11.15
CA GLU A 161 2.69 18.58 -11.66
C GLU A 161 3.93 17.84 -11.16
N LYS A 162 3.94 17.46 -9.87
CA LYS A 162 5.04 16.71 -9.29
C LYS A 162 5.15 15.30 -9.89
N LEU A 163 4.04 14.59 -10.07
CA LEU A 163 4.04 13.29 -10.75
C LEU A 163 4.51 13.40 -12.21
N ARG A 164 4.10 14.46 -12.93
CA ARG A 164 4.57 14.76 -14.28
C ARG A 164 6.09 14.94 -14.31
N ASP A 165 6.66 15.64 -13.34
CA ASP A 165 8.11 15.90 -13.31
C ASP A 165 8.91 14.61 -13.07
N TYR A 166 8.40 13.69 -12.25
CA TYR A 166 8.96 12.34 -12.12
C TYR A 166 8.84 11.54 -13.42
N LEU A 167 7.72 11.63 -14.13
CA LEU A 167 7.53 10.96 -15.42
C LEU A 167 8.49 11.45 -16.51
N LEU A 168 8.79 12.75 -16.53
CA LEU A 168 9.69 13.36 -17.51
C LEU A 168 11.18 13.08 -17.21
N THR A 169 11.48 12.48 -16.06
CA THR A 169 12.84 12.12 -15.68
C THR A 169 13.27 10.86 -16.45
N ALA A 170 14.37 10.96 -17.19
CA ALA A 170 14.91 9.87 -18.01
C ALA A 170 15.73 8.82 -17.22
N GLU A 171 15.79 8.94 -15.90
CA GLU A 171 16.61 8.12 -15.01
C GLU A 171 15.72 7.16 -14.22
N ALA A 172 16.31 6.04 -13.75
CA ALA A 172 15.62 5.14 -12.84
C ALA A 172 15.28 5.88 -11.53
N ILE A 173 14.04 5.73 -11.09
CA ILE A 173 13.50 6.36 -9.89
C ILE A 173 13.72 5.43 -8.72
N GLU A 174 14.23 5.98 -7.63
CA GLU A 174 14.40 5.25 -6.38
C GLU A 174 13.06 5.20 -5.65
N VAL A 175 12.74 4.04 -5.10
CA VAL A 175 11.47 3.80 -4.42
C VAL A 175 11.68 3.19 -3.05
N LEU A 176 10.85 3.62 -2.11
CA LEU A 176 10.83 3.10 -0.76
C LEU A 176 9.40 2.70 -0.42
N CYS A 177 9.22 1.39 -0.26
CA CYS A 177 7.99 0.76 0.18
C CYS A 177 8.33 -0.66 0.68
N GLU A 178 7.84 -1.05 1.84
CA GLU A 178 8.14 -2.33 2.49
C GLU A 178 8.05 -3.56 1.56
N PRO A 179 6.94 -3.81 0.82
CA PRO A 179 6.84 -4.95 -0.08
C PRO A 179 7.88 -4.97 -1.21
N LEU A 180 8.29 -3.81 -1.72
CA LEU A 180 9.32 -3.72 -2.75
C LEU A 180 10.72 -3.99 -2.18
N GLN A 181 10.98 -3.51 -0.96
CA GLN A 181 12.24 -3.73 -0.26
C GLN A 181 12.48 -5.21 0.08
N ILE A 182 11.44 -5.94 0.47
CA ILE A 182 11.51 -7.39 0.71
C ILE A 182 11.92 -8.15 -0.56
N LEU A 183 11.49 -7.68 -1.73
CA LEU A 183 11.87 -8.24 -3.04
C LEU A 183 13.21 -7.69 -3.55
N ASN A 184 13.88 -6.87 -2.74
CA ASN A 184 15.15 -6.21 -3.04
C ASN A 184 15.07 -5.26 -4.24
N ILE A 185 13.90 -4.66 -4.48
CA ILE A 185 13.62 -3.69 -5.55
C ILE A 185 13.75 -2.28 -4.97
N ASN A 186 14.86 -1.62 -5.30
CA ASN A 186 15.16 -0.26 -4.82
C ASN A 186 14.98 0.80 -5.90
N LYS A 187 14.96 0.38 -7.16
CA LYS A 187 14.88 1.25 -8.33
C LYS A 187 13.83 0.70 -9.28
N ILE A 188 13.07 1.61 -9.87
CA ILE A 188 12.08 1.31 -10.90
C ILE A 188 12.25 2.26 -12.07
N VAL A 189 11.85 1.80 -13.25
CA VAL A 189 11.74 2.61 -14.46
C VAL A 189 10.28 2.66 -14.85
N ILE A 190 9.73 3.87 -15.01
CA ILE A 190 8.34 4.06 -15.42
C ILE A 190 8.24 3.79 -16.92
N GLU A 191 7.36 2.87 -17.30
CA GLU A 191 7.06 2.55 -18.70
C GLU A 191 5.91 3.42 -19.23
N SER A 192 4.82 3.50 -18.46
CA SER A 192 3.64 4.27 -18.86
C SER A 192 2.85 4.76 -17.65
N VAL A 193 2.15 5.87 -17.85
CA VAL A 193 1.19 6.39 -16.87
C VAL A 193 -0.13 6.64 -17.56
N SER A 194 -1.20 6.16 -16.93
CA SER A 194 -2.57 6.29 -17.36
C SER A 194 -3.36 7.06 -16.31
N PHE A 195 -4.23 7.96 -16.77
CA PHE A 195 -5.13 8.73 -15.92
C PHE A 195 -6.57 8.31 -16.24
N PRO A 196 -7.11 7.27 -15.58
CA PRO A 196 -8.46 6.80 -15.85
C PRO A 196 -9.49 7.86 -15.45
N PHE A 197 -10.66 7.80 -16.10
CA PHE A 197 -11.75 8.72 -15.80
C PHE A 197 -12.25 8.54 -14.37
N THR A 198 -12.12 9.60 -13.57
CA THR A 198 -12.71 9.70 -12.24
C THR A 198 -13.99 10.51 -12.27
N LYS A 199 -14.92 10.16 -11.38
CA LYS A 199 -16.09 11.00 -11.11
C LYS A 199 -15.73 11.95 -9.97
N GLY A 200 -15.88 13.24 -10.20
CA GLY A 200 -15.58 14.29 -9.23
C GLY A 200 -14.56 15.27 -9.76
N GLU A 201 -14.78 16.55 -9.47
CA GLU A 201 -13.90 17.65 -9.90
C GLU A 201 -12.58 17.68 -9.10
N ASN A 202 -12.58 17.03 -7.94
CA ASN A 202 -11.50 17.03 -6.96
C ASN A 202 -10.63 15.77 -6.98
N VAL A 203 -11.05 14.72 -7.68
CA VAL A 203 -10.37 13.42 -7.64
C VAL A 203 -9.70 13.16 -8.98
N GLN A 204 -8.42 12.81 -8.94
CA GLN A 204 -7.68 12.34 -10.12
C GLN A 204 -7.04 10.99 -9.79
N ALA A 205 -7.56 9.92 -10.38
CA ALA A 205 -6.92 8.62 -10.30
C ALA A 205 -5.74 8.56 -11.26
N PHE A 206 -4.74 7.79 -10.88
CA PHE A 206 -3.56 7.50 -11.69
C PHE A 206 -3.22 6.01 -11.61
N GLU A 207 -2.67 5.50 -12.70
CA GLU A 207 -2.11 4.17 -12.81
C GLU A 207 -0.72 4.30 -13.43
N ILE A 208 0.31 3.90 -12.69
CA ILE A 208 1.71 3.93 -13.12
C ILE A 208 2.14 2.50 -13.34
N LYS A 209 2.61 2.19 -14.54
CA LYS A 209 3.25 0.92 -14.87
C LYS A 209 4.75 1.14 -14.92
N ALA A 210 5.47 0.35 -14.14
CA ALA A 210 6.91 0.43 -14.01
C ALA A 210 7.53 -0.97 -14.02
N LEU A 211 8.81 -1.03 -14.39
CA LEU A 211 9.63 -2.23 -14.33
C LEU A 211 10.69 -2.06 -13.25
N SER A 212 11.02 -3.14 -12.54
CA SER A 212 12.15 -3.15 -11.60
C SER A 212 13.46 -2.96 -12.34
N ASP A 213 14.34 -2.10 -11.82
CA ASP A 213 15.70 -1.93 -12.34
C ASP A 213 16.71 -2.45 -11.31
N PHE A 214 17.58 -3.35 -11.76
CA PHE A 214 18.69 -3.87 -10.98
C PHE A 214 20.00 -3.36 -11.59
N PRO A 215 20.86 -2.68 -10.82
CA PRO A 215 22.07 -2.08 -11.37
C PRO A 215 22.99 -3.17 -11.93
N TYR A 216 23.15 -3.18 -13.25
CA TYR A 216 24.07 -4.07 -13.93
C TYR A 216 25.22 -3.28 -14.55
N ASN A 217 26.45 -3.62 -14.18
CA ASN A 217 27.61 -2.96 -14.75
C ASN A 217 27.96 -3.59 -16.10
N LEU A 218 27.53 -2.93 -17.19
CA LEU A 218 27.82 -3.36 -18.56
C LEU A 218 29.30 -3.24 -18.92
N ILE A 219 30.06 -2.42 -18.19
CA ILE A 219 31.49 -2.23 -18.46
C ILE A 219 32.27 -3.29 -17.69
N TYR A 220 32.59 -4.39 -18.38
CA TYR A 220 33.56 -5.34 -17.89
C TYR A 220 34.95 -4.70 -17.88
N LYS A 221 35.40 -4.23 -16.71
CA LYS A 221 36.78 -3.78 -16.53
C LYS A 221 37.70 -5.00 -16.72
N ARG A 222 38.32 -5.10 -17.90
CA ARG A 222 39.36 -6.10 -18.18
C ARG A 222 40.44 -5.97 -17.09
N LYS A 223 40.57 -6.97 -16.22
CA LYS A 223 41.70 -7.07 -15.31
C LYS A 223 42.97 -7.12 -16.15
N ARG A 224 43.77 -6.05 -16.14
CA ARG A 224 45.10 -6.04 -16.74
C ARG A 224 46.01 -6.80 -15.79
N GLY A 225 46.25 -8.07 -16.08
CA GLY A 225 47.35 -8.81 -15.45
C GLY A 225 48.66 -8.38 -16.11
N THR A 226 49.63 -7.96 -15.33
CA THR A 226 51.00 -7.79 -15.81
C THR A 226 51.59 -9.19 -15.95
N LEU A 227 51.72 -9.68 -17.18
CA LEU A 227 52.47 -10.90 -17.45
C LEU A 227 53.96 -10.54 -17.36
N THR A 228 54.64 -10.99 -16.32
CA THR A 228 56.10 -11.03 -16.28
C THR A 228 56.55 -12.14 -17.22
N VAL A 229 57.16 -11.77 -18.35
CA VAL A 229 57.77 -12.71 -19.30
C VAL A 229 59.23 -12.88 -18.89
N GLY A 230 59.61 -14.10 -18.51
CA GLY A 230 60.90 -14.50 -17.91
C GLY A 230 60.65 -14.94 -16.46
N ASP A 231 60.87 -16.19 -16.05
CA ASP A 231 62.03 -17.02 -16.35
C ASP A 231 61.68 -18.45 -16.82
N ALA A 232 62.54 -18.98 -17.68
CA ALA A 232 62.47 -20.36 -18.15
C ALA A 232 63.09 -21.31 -17.11
N ASP A 233 62.34 -21.73 -16.11
CA ASP A 233 62.68 -22.92 -15.33
C ASP A 233 62.17 -24.17 -16.06
N GLY A 234 62.88 -24.50 -17.14
CA GLY A 234 62.75 -25.79 -17.81
C GLY A 234 63.37 -26.89 -16.95
N ASN A 235 62.55 -27.59 -16.18
CA ASN A 235 62.83 -28.96 -15.76
C ASN A 235 61.58 -29.81 -16.02
N PHE A 236 61.49 -30.31 -17.26
CA PHE A 236 60.70 -31.49 -17.55
C PHE A 236 61.57 -32.70 -17.22
N GLU A 237 61.35 -33.31 -16.05
CA GLU A 237 61.89 -34.64 -15.76
C GLU A 237 61.31 -35.65 -16.77
N ARG A 238 62.19 -36.52 -17.27
CA ARG A 238 61.90 -37.59 -18.23
C ARG A 238 60.99 -38.67 -17.66
#